data_AF-A0A939ZG06-F1
#
_entry.id   AF-A0A939ZG06-F1
#
_cell.length_a   1.000
_cell.length_b   1.000
_cell.length_c   1.000
_cell.angle_alpha   90.00
_cell.angle_beta   90.00
_cell.angle_gamma   90.00
#
_symmetry.space_group_name_H-M   'P 1'
#
loop_
_entity.id
_entity.type
_entity.pdbx_description
1 polymer ?
#
loop_
_entity_poly.entity_id
_entity_poly.type
_entity_poly.pdbx_seq_one_letter_code
_entity_poly.pdbx_strand_id
1 'polypeptide(L)'
;CAMDQELHDLRWWGVKGVDYDVDADGLYFRTPEQRQNWADTSYQAKHRCQYSYFPQWSGTSDDGKNANKPEEQPSEFMSDMAAPLKACFDAYGHTTYPQFIGSVQETNGPWFPMYSYSNNFTTETPGGVAWAKMGECKHEWLPKVVMAKDFDKGWGEYMAAYEACKPEDFIKEMQEILDGFK
;
A
#
# COMPACT_ATOMS: atom_id res chain seq x y z
N CYS A 1 9.52 -7.26 19.95
CA CYS A 1 8.07 -7.11 19.72
C CYS A 1 7.59 -6.02 20.68
N ALA A 2 7.36 -4.79 20.23
CA ALA A 2 7.18 -3.64 21.13
C ALA A 2 5.77 -3.03 21.08
N MET A 3 4.86 -3.56 20.27
CA MET A 3 3.46 -3.12 20.19
C MET A 3 2.63 -4.23 19.52
N ASP A 4 1.60 -4.71 20.22
CA ASP A 4 0.57 -5.61 19.68
C ASP A 4 -0.66 -4.81 19.23
N GLN A 5 -1.59 -5.48 18.54
CA GLN A 5 -2.81 -4.84 18.02
C GLN A 5 -3.68 -4.26 19.15
N GLU A 6 -3.78 -4.92 20.29
CA GLU A 6 -4.58 -4.44 21.43
C GLU A 6 -4.04 -3.11 21.97
N LEU A 7 -2.72 -2.99 22.12
CA LEU A 7 -2.07 -1.74 22.53
C LEU A 7 -2.20 -0.65 21.47
N HIS A 8 -2.19 -1.01 20.19
CA HIS A 8 -2.39 -0.08 19.09
C HIS A 8 -3.84 0.45 19.08
N ASP A 9 -4.83 -0.42 19.17
CA ASP A 9 -6.25 -0.07 19.29
C ASP A 9 -6.48 0.83 20.50
N LEU A 10 -5.91 0.50 21.66
CA LEU A 10 -6.02 1.34 22.85
C LEU A 10 -5.46 2.75 22.62
N ARG A 11 -4.37 2.87 21.85
CA ARG A 11 -3.72 4.16 21.59
C ARG A 11 -4.49 5.04 20.60
N TRP A 12 -5.17 4.45 19.63
CA TRP A 12 -5.82 5.18 18.54
C TRP A 12 -7.34 5.23 18.64
N TRP A 13 -7.95 4.08 18.91
CA TRP A 13 -9.39 3.94 19.10
C TRP A 13 -9.81 4.29 20.52
N GLY A 14 -8.99 3.91 21.51
CA GLY A 14 -9.26 4.11 22.94
C GLY A 14 -9.81 2.85 23.60
N VAL A 15 -10.59 3.03 24.67
CA VAL A 15 -11.22 1.91 25.38
C VAL A 15 -12.58 1.57 24.75
N LYS A 16 -12.76 0.30 24.38
CA LYS A 16 -14.04 -0.20 23.84
C LYS A 16 -15.19 0.01 24.83
N GLY A 17 -16.31 0.56 24.36
CA GLY A 17 -17.47 0.94 25.18
C GLY A 17 -17.35 2.29 25.89
N VAL A 18 -16.21 2.97 25.76
CA VAL A 18 -15.97 4.31 26.32
C VAL A 18 -15.65 5.30 25.20
N ASP A 19 -14.65 4.99 24.39
CA ASP A 19 -14.11 5.86 23.35
C ASP A 19 -14.56 5.48 21.93
N TYR A 20 -15.00 4.23 21.76
CA TYR A 20 -15.57 3.68 20.53
C TYR A 20 -16.43 2.46 20.83
N ASP A 21 -17.33 2.13 19.90
CA ASP A 21 -18.19 0.95 19.94
C ASP A 21 -18.02 0.07 18.70
N VAL A 22 -18.60 -1.13 18.77
CA VAL A 22 -18.51 -2.14 17.71
C VAL A 22 -19.93 -2.49 17.28
N ASP A 23 -20.21 -2.35 15.98
CA ASP A 23 -21.55 -2.61 15.44
C ASP A 23 -21.83 -4.11 15.24
N ALA A 24 -23.00 -4.43 14.67
CA ALA A 24 -23.41 -5.81 14.42
C ALA A 24 -22.52 -6.54 13.40
N ASP A 25 -21.90 -5.81 12.48
CA ASP A 25 -20.95 -6.34 11.48
C ASP A 25 -19.51 -6.41 12.06
N GLY A 26 -19.35 -5.93 13.29
CA GLY A 26 -18.11 -5.88 14.03
C GLY A 26 -17.19 -4.75 13.56
N LEU A 27 -17.74 -3.71 12.95
CA LEU A 27 -16.99 -2.51 12.58
C LEU A 27 -16.91 -1.53 13.74
N TYR A 28 -15.76 -0.90 13.86
CA TYR A 28 -15.53 0.13 14.87
C TYR A 28 -16.21 1.44 14.42
N PHE A 29 -16.91 2.07 15.34
CA PHE A 29 -17.57 3.35 15.13
C PHE A 29 -17.59 4.16 16.42
N ARG A 30 -17.87 5.46 16.31
CA ARG A 30 -18.07 6.35 17.46
C ARG A 30 -19.49 6.88 17.51
N THR A 31 -20.04 7.06 18.71
CA THR A 31 -21.28 7.81 18.89
C THR A 31 -21.02 9.32 18.76
N PRO A 32 -22.05 10.15 18.54
CA PRO A 32 -21.90 11.61 18.55
C PRO A 32 -21.23 12.15 19.83
N GLU A 33 -21.55 11.58 20.99
CA GLU A 33 -20.98 11.95 22.28
C GLU A 33 -19.50 11.58 22.35
N GLN A 34 -19.14 10.38 21.90
CA GLN A 34 -17.74 9.95 21.82
C GLN A 34 -16.94 10.86 20.88
N ARG A 35 -17.49 11.24 19.72
CA ARG A 35 -16.84 12.21 18.81
C ARG A 35 -16.64 13.57 19.47
N GLN A 36 -17.62 14.04 20.23
CA GLN A 36 -17.51 15.31 20.96
C GLN A 36 -16.41 15.24 22.04
N ASN A 37 -16.32 14.14 22.78
CA ASN A 37 -15.23 13.90 23.73
C ASN A 37 -13.88 13.88 23.00
N TRP A 38 -13.80 13.21 21.85
CA TRP A 38 -12.59 13.18 21.04
C TRP A 38 -12.24 14.53 20.40
N ALA A 39 -13.17 15.47 20.27
CA ALA A 39 -12.90 16.85 19.86
C ALA A 39 -12.48 17.77 21.02
N ASP A 40 -12.77 17.39 22.27
CA ASP A 40 -12.44 18.17 23.47
C ASP A 40 -10.96 17.99 23.86
N THR A 41 -10.21 19.09 23.85
CA THR A 41 -8.77 19.09 24.18
C THR A 41 -8.47 18.66 25.62
N SER A 42 -9.37 18.93 26.57
CA SER A 42 -9.24 18.54 27.97
C SER A 42 -9.51 17.05 28.16
N TYR A 43 -10.43 16.47 27.37
CA TYR A 43 -10.66 15.04 27.35
C TYR A 43 -9.47 14.31 26.73
N GLN A 44 -8.97 14.79 25.59
CA GLN A 44 -7.77 14.25 24.95
C GLN A 44 -6.57 14.28 25.91
N ALA A 45 -6.34 15.36 26.65
CA ALA A 45 -5.22 15.44 27.60
C ALA A 45 -5.31 14.42 28.75
N LYS A 46 -6.52 13.97 29.12
CA LYS A 46 -6.76 13.02 30.21
C LYS A 46 -6.80 11.56 29.74
N HIS A 47 -7.23 11.32 28.51
CA HIS A 47 -7.53 9.97 28.00
C HIS A 47 -6.62 9.54 26.84
N ARG A 48 -5.83 10.46 26.26
CA ARG A 48 -4.96 10.18 25.12
C ARG A 48 -3.49 10.36 25.48
N CYS A 49 -2.67 9.47 24.93
CA CYS A 49 -1.22 9.50 25.04
C CYS A 49 -0.59 9.65 23.65
N GLN A 50 -0.66 10.86 23.06
CA GLN A 50 -0.02 11.13 21.77
C GLN A 50 1.49 11.40 21.94
N TYR A 51 2.26 10.33 22.06
CA TYR A 51 3.70 10.40 21.81
C TYR A 51 3.99 10.01 20.38
N SER A 52 4.38 10.98 19.55
CA SER A 52 4.71 10.77 18.13
C SER A 52 5.86 9.78 17.90
N TYR A 53 6.76 9.64 18.89
CA TYR A 53 7.92 8.75 18.83
C TYR A 53 7.62 7.27 19.14
N PHE A 54 6.41 6.96 19.63
CA PHE A 54 6.02 5.56 19.79
C PHE A 54 5.83 4.91 18.42
N PRO A 55 6.21 3.62 18.27
CA PRO A 55 5.90 2.86 17.07
C PRO A 55 4.42 2.99 16.70
N GLN A 56 4.12 3.08 15.42
CA GLN A 56 2.75 3.14 14.91
C GLN A 56 2.72 2.61 13.48
N TRP A 57 1.63 1.95 13.13
CA TRP A 57 1.29 1.61 11.75
C TRP A 57 -0.12 2.09 11.40
N SER A 58 -0.42 2.11 10.11
CA SER A 58 -1.68 2.50 9.49
C SER A 58 -2.20 1.34 8.64
N GLY A 59 -3.42 1.46 8.10
CA GLY A 59 -4.03 0.45 7.24
C GLY A 59 -4.99 -0.47 8.00
N THR A 60 -5.23 -1.66 7.48
CA THR A 60 -6.17 -2.62 8.07
C THR A 60 -5.62 -3.27 9.34
N SER A 61 -6.44 -3.36 10.38
CA SER A 61 -6.18 -4.08 11.62
C SER A 61 -6.03 -5.58 11.36
N ASP A 62 -5.45 -6.29 12.33
CA ASP A 62 -5.28 -7.76 12.30
C ASP A 62 -6.61 -8.51 12.09
N ASP A 63 -7.76 -7.88 12.36
CA ASP A 63 -9.09 -8.45 12.10
C ASP A 63 -9.50 -8.48 10.62
N GLY A 64 -8.69 -7.87 9.75
CA GLY A 64 -8.89 -7.84 8.29
C GLY A 64 -10.04 -6.95 7.81
N LYS A 65 -10.68 -6.18 8.68
CA LYS A 65 -11.85 -5.35 8.33
C LYS A 65 -11.83 -3.92 8.88
N ASN A 66 -11.33 -3.71 10.11
CA ASN A 66 -11.29 -2.39 10.72
C ASN A 66 -9.99 -1.67 10.37
N ALA A 67 -10.03 -0.35 10.36
CA ALA A 67 -8.83 0.46 10.22
C ALA A 67 -8.08 0.57 11.55
N ASN A 68 -6.76 0.53 11.50
CA ASN A 68 -5.86 0.76 12.65
C ASN A 68 -6.04 2.16 13.25
N LYS A 69 -6.55 3.11 12.47
CA LYS A 69 -6.79 4.48 12.89
C LYS A 69 -8.23 4.90 12.60
N PRO A 70 -8.90 5.60 13.52
CA PRO A 70 -10.27 6.08 13.30
C PRO A 70 -10.43 6.93 12.05
N GLU A 71 -9.43 7.74 11.71
CA GLU A 71 -9.47 8.62 10.53
C GLU A 71 -9.43 7.84 9.20
N GLU A 72 -8.94 6.61 9.23
CA GLU A 72 -8.88 5.70 8.08
C GLU A 72 -10.12 4.79 8.00
N GLN A 73 -10.99 4.78 9.03
CA GLN A 73 -12.22 4.01 9.04
C GLN A 73 -13.27 4.67 8.13
N PRO A 74 -13.84 3.96 7.13
CA PRO A 74 -14.78 4.56 6.18
C PRO A 74 -16.02 5.21 6.81
N SER A 75 -16.58 4.59 7.86
CA SER A 75 -17.77 5.10 8.57
C SER A 75 -17.48 6.40 9.34
N GLU A 76 -16.32 6.50 9.98
CA GLU A 76 -15.88 7.69 10.70
C GLU A 76 -15.46 8.80 9.75
N PHE A 77 -14.72 8.46 8.68
CA PHE A 77 -14.35 9.40 7.62
C PHE A 77 -15.58 10.08 7.00
N MET A 78 -16.63 9.30 6.70
CA MET A 78 -17.90 9.84 6.23
C MET A 78 -18.58 10.70 7.28
N SER A 79 -18.57 10.30 8.55
CA SER A 79 -19.23 11.04 9.61
C SER A 79 -18.60 12.41 9.87
N ASP A 80 -17.26 12.51 9.83
CA ASP A 80 -16.50 13.74 10.07
C ASP A 80 -16.57 14.75 8.89
N MET A 81 -16.99 14.28 7.71
CA MET A 81 -16.99 15.09 6.51
C MET A 81 -18.02 16.24 6.55
N ALA A 82 -17.62 17.41 6.02
CA ALA A 82 -18.50 18.57 5.90
C ALA A 82 -19.72 18.28 5.00
N ALA A 83 -20.88 18.85 5.35
CA ALA A 83 -22.14 18.62 4.64
C ALA A 83 -22.07 18.84 3.10
N PRO A 84 -21.36 19.86 2.56
CA PRO A 84 -21.23 20.02 1.12
C PRO A 84 -20.50 18.86 0.43
N LEU A 85 -19.52 18.26 1.10
CA LEU A 85 -18.77 17.13 0.54
C LEU A 85 -19.62 15.86 0.57
N LYS A 86 -20.34 15.59 1.67
CA LYS A 86 -21.32 14.48 1.75
C LYS A 86 -22.32 14.53 0.60
N ALA A 87 -22.90 15.71 0.36
CA ALA A 87 -23.83 15.91 -0.76
C ALA A 87 -23.18 15.66 -2.14
N CYS A 88 -21.89 15.97 -2.29
CA CYS A 88 -21.14 15.65 -3.51
C CYS A 88 -20.97 14.12 -3.66
N PHE A 89 -20.52 13.42 -2.63
CA PHE A 89 -20.39 11.96 -2.64
C PHE A 89 -21.73 11.27 -3.00
N ASP A 90 -22.82 11.68 -2.37
CA ASP A 90 -24.16 11.17 -2.64
C ASP A 90 -24.63 11.44 -4.08
N ALA A 91 -24.37 12.65 -4.60
CA ALA A 91 -24.76 13.02 -5.97
C ALA A 91 -24.06 12.20 -7.06
N TYR A 92 -22.83 11.74 -6.81
CA TYR A 92 -22.06 10.93 -7.74
C TYR A 92 -22.11 9.41 -7.42
N GLY A 93 -22.80 9.01 -6.34
CA GLY A 93 -22.86 7.61 -5.91
C GLY A 93 -21.48 7.07 -5.52
N HIS A 94 -20.65 7.91 -4.90
CA HIS A 94 -19.30 7.56 -4.47
C HIS A 94 -19.18 7.61 -2.95
N THR A 95 -18.22 6.86 -2.43
CA THR A 95 -17.86 6.79 -1.01
C THR A 95 -16.37 7.04 -0.76
N THR A 96 -15.55 7.25 -1.79
CA THR A 96 -14.12 7.57 -1.64
C THR A 96 -13.63 8.51 -2.74
N TYR A 97 -12.64 9.37 -2.46
CA TYR A 97 -12.08 10.27 -3.48
C TYR A 97 -11.54 9.55 -4.73
N PRO A 98 -10.86 8.39 -4.63
CA PRO A 98 -10.40 7.59 -5.78
C PRO A 98 -11.50 7.21 -6.77
N GLN A 99 -12.74 7.03 -6.33
CA GLN A 99 -13.85 6.69 -7.23
C GLN A 99 -14.16 7.83 -8.22
N PHE A 100 -13.94 9.09 -7.84
CA PHE A 100 -14.12 10.22 -8.75
C PHE A 100 -13.13 10.23 -9.93
N ILE A 101 -11.96 9.62 -9.74
CA ILE A 101 -10.90 9.58 -10.75
C ILE A 101 -10.73 8.20 -11.40
N GLY A 102 -11.53 7.21 -10.98
CA GLY A 102 -11.44 5.83 -11.46
C GLY A 102 -10.14 5.12 -11.10
N SER A 103 -9.42 5.57 -10.06
CA SER A 103 -8.12 5.02 -9.67
C SER A 103 -8.21 3.84 -8.70
N VAL A 104 -9.38 3.22 -8.57
CA VAL A 104 -9.57 2.06 -7.71
C VAL A 104 -9.00 0.84 -8.45
N GLN A 105 -7.70 0.60 -8.32
CA GLN A 105 -7.17 -0.74 -8.61
C GLN A 105 -7.62 -1.68 -7.49
N GLU A 106 -8.77 -2.32 -7.71
CA GLU A 106 -9.33 -3.31 -6.76
C GLU A 106 -8.52 -4.61 -6.74
N THR A 107 -7.77 -4.88 -7.82
CA THR A 107 -6.95 -6.08 -7.96
C THR A 107 -5.53 -5.70 -8.34
N ASN A 108 -4.57 -6.16 -7.52
CA ASN A 108 -3.18 -6.14 -7.90
C ASN A 108 -3.02 -6.92 -9.21
N GLY A 109 -2.27 -6.37 -10.16
CA GLY A 109 -2.03 -7.04 -11.44
C GLY A 109 -1.41 -8.43 -11.23
N PRO A 110 -1.58 -9.39 -12.17
CA PRO A 110 -1.04 -10.75 -12.05
C PRO A 110 0.49 -10.82 -11.82
N TRP A 111 1.18 -9.71 -12.11
CA TRP A 111 2.61 -9.50 -11.93
C TRP A 111 3.00 -8.92 -10.57
N PHE A 112 2.06 -8.52 -9.72
CA PHE A 112 2.39 -8.05 -8.37
C PHE A 112 2.62 -9.25 -7.45
N PRO A 113 3.67 -9.26 -6.60
CA PRO A 113 4.59 -8.16 -6.23
C PRO A 113 5.99 -8.26 -6.88
N MET A 114 6.09 -8.65 -8.16
CA MET A 114 7.38 -8.96 -8.81
C MET A 114 8.45 -7.88 -8.61
N TYR A 115 8.11 -6.60 -8.78
CA TYR A 115 9.06 -5.48 -8.67
C TYR A 115 9.73 -5.39 -7.29
N SER A 116 8.96 -5.58 -6.21
CA SER A 116 9.51 -5.52 -4.86
C SER A 116 10.34 -6.76 -4.56
N TYR A 117 9.93 -7.91 -5.07
CA TYR A 117 10.62 -9.18 -4.82
C TYR A 117 11.94 -9.28 -5.60
N SER A 118 12.01 -8.79 -6.84
CA SER A 118 13.22 -8.82 -7.67
C SER A 118 14.41 -8.07 -7.03
N ASN A 119 14.17 -7.13 -6.11
CA ASN A 119 15.24 -6.45 -5.37
C ASN A 119 15.97 -7.36 -4.38
N ASN A 120 15.37 -8.49 -3.99
CA ASN A 120 15.96 -9.46 -3.08
C ASN A 120 16.71 -10.58 -3.81
N PHE A 121 16.71 -10.60 -5.14
CA PHE A 121 17.45 -11.59 -5.91
C PHE A 121 18.95 -11.44 -5.65
N THR A 122 19.58 -12.53 -5.26
CA THR A 122 21.05 -12.63 -5.11
C THR A 122 21.63 -13.31 -6.35
N THR A 123 22.92 -13.14 -6.61
CA THR A 123 23.60 -13.86 -7.71
C THR A 123 23.84 -15.34 -7.41
N GLU A 124 23.15 -15.91 -6.42
CA GLU A 124 23.25 -17.32 -6.06
C GLU A 124 22.37 -18.20 -6.97
N THR A 125 21.34 -17.61 -7.60
CA THR A 125 20.46 -18.30 -8.55
C THR A 125 20.74 -17.85 -9.99
N PRO A 126 20.45 -18.70 -11.00
CA PRO A 126 20.53 -18.30 -12.40
C PRO A 126 19.68 -17.07 -12.74
N GLY A 127 18.46 -16.95 -12.16
CA GLY A 127 17.61 -15.79 -12.36
C GLY A 127 18.18 -14.51 -11.74
N GLY A 128 18.86 -14.60 -10.60
CA GLY A 128 19.54 -13.45 -9.99
C GLY A 128 20.80 -13.02 -10.74
N VAL A 129 21.55 -13.96 -11.31
CA VAL A 129 22.65 -13.64 -12.24
C VAL A 129 22.13 -12.97 -13.51
N ALA A 130 21.03 -13.47 -14.08
CA ALA A 130 20.40 -12.87 -15.25
C ALA A 130 19.89 -11.44 -14.95
N TRP A 131 19.23 -11.23 -13.81
CA TRP A 131 18.76 -9.92 -13.36
C TRP A 131 19.88 -8.88 -13.26
N ALA A 132 21.00 -9.24 -12.61
CA ALA A 132 22.16 -8.37 -12.49
C ALA A 132 22.72 -7.98 -13.86
N LYS A 133 22.95 -8.97 -14.74
CA LYS A 133 23.48 -8.75 -16.10
C LYS A 133 22.52 -7.92 -16.97
N MET A 134 21.22 -8.15 -16.87
CA MET A 134 20.20 -7.33 -17.55
C MET A 134 20.27 -5.88 -17.08
N GLY A 135 20.47 -5.66 -15.78
CA GLY A 135 20.66 -4.33 -15.20
C GLY A 135 21.88 -3.61 -15.75
N GLU A 136 23.03 -4.28 -15.79
CA GLU A 136 24.29 -3.77 -16.36
C GLU A 136 24.16 -3.50 -17.86
N CYS A 137 23.60 -4.44 -18.61
CA CYS A 137 23.35 -4.32 -20.05
C CYS A 137 22.46 -3.11 -20.36
N LYS A 138 21.36 -2.92 -19.61
CA LYS A 138 20.51 -1.73 -19.75
C LYS A 138 21.27 -0.43 -19.48
N HIS A 139 22.08 -0.37 -18.43
CA HIS A 139 22.87 0.83 -18.11
C HIS A 139 23.89 1.17 -19.19
N GLU A 140 24.53 0.16 -19.79
CA GLU A 140 25.51 0.37 -20.84
C GLU A 140 24.87 0.73 -22.19
N TRP A 141 23.82 0.01 -22.58
CA TRP A 141 23.31 0.06 -23.94
C TRP A 141 22.20 1.08 -24.17
N LEU A 142 21.30 1.31 -23.21
CA LEU A 142 20.18 2.24 -23.42
C LEU A 142 20.65 3.67 -23.77
N PRO A 143 21.69 4.25 -23.12
CA PRO A 143 22.22 5.54 -23.55
C PRO A 143 22.78 5.51 -24.98
N LYS A 144 23.44 4.42 -25.39
CA LYS A 144 23.99 4.27 -26.74
C LYS A 144 22.88 4.17 -27.81
N VAL A 145 21.81 3.44 -27.51
CA VAL A 145 20.63 3.32 -28.39
C VAL A 145 19.94 4.67 -28.57
N VAL A 146 19.72 5.41 -27.49
CA VAL A 146 19.09 6.74 -27.54
C VAL A 146 19.93 7.73 -28.35
N MET A 147 21.26 7.61 -28.28
CA MET A 147 22.20 8.48 -29.01
C MET A 147 22.57 7.94 -30.40
N ALA A 148 22.03 6.80 -30.82
CA ALA A 148 22.37 6.18 -32.09
C ALA A 148 21.85 7.02 -33.27
N LYS A 149 22.67 7.17 -34.30
CA LYS A 149 22.25 7.81 -35.57
C LYS A 149 21.26 6.94 -36.35
N ASP A 150 21.31 5.63 -36.13
CA ASP A 150 20.43 4.61 -36.69
C ASP A 150 19.86 3.81 -35.51
N PHE A 151 18.60 4.09 -35.19
CA PHE A 151 17.92 3.49 -34.05
C PHE A 151 17.74 1.98 -34.22
N ASP A 152 17.32 1.52 -35.40
CA ASP A 152 17.02 0.11 -35.63
C ASP A 152 18.26 -0.76 -35.50
N LYS A 153 19.40 -0.27 -36.03
CA LYS A 153 20.68 -0.93 -35.85
C LYS A 153 21.11 -0.96 -34.38
N GLY A 154 21.04 0.18 -33.69
CA GLY A 154 21.41 0.26 -32.27
C GLY A 154 20.52 -0.61 -31.38
N TRP A 155 19.22 -0.66 -31.68
CA TRP A 155 18.26 -1.53 -31.00
C TRP A 155 18.56 -3.00 -31.25
N GLY A 156 18.91 -3.39 -32.47
CA GLY A 156 19.32 -4.77 -32.78
C GLY A 156 20.57 -5.22 -32.01
N GLU A 157 21.59 -4.35 -31.92
CA GLU A 157 22.80 -4.62 -31.12
C GLU A 157 22.48 -4.74 -29.63
N TYR A 158 21.62 -3.86 -29.10
CA TYR A 158 21.13 -3.95 -27.73
C TYR A 158 20.38 -5.25 -27.47
N MET A 159 19.45 -5.65 -28.34
CA MET A 159 18.65 -6.86 -28.16
C MET A 159 19.54 -8.11 -28.16
N ALA A 160 20.55 -8.19 -29.03
CA ALA A 160 21.52 -9.28 -29.02
C ALA A 160 22.32 -9.35 -27.71
N ALA A 161 22.77 -8.19 -27.20
CA ALA A 161 23.45 -8.11 -25.91
C ALA A 161 22.52 -8.46 -24.74
N TYR A 162 21.24 -8.09 -24.84
CA TYR A 162 20.23 -8.37 -23.84
C TYR A 162 19.84 -9.86 -23.79
N GLU A 163 19.65 -10.50 -24.94
CA GLU A 163 19.41 -11.94 -25.05
C GLU A 163 20.59 -12.77 -24.50
N ALA A 164 21.82 -12.31 -24.71
CA ALA A 164 23.01 -12.94 -24.13
C ALA A 164 23.04 -12.91 -22.58
N CYS A 165 22.25 -12.02 -21.95
CA CYS A 165 22.10 -11.96 -20.50
C CYS A 165 21.18 -13.06 -19.94
N LYS A 166 20.53 -13.85 -20.81
CA LYS A 166 19.57 -14.91 -20.46
C LYS A 166 18.36 -14.44 -19.63
N PRO A 167 17.60 -13.43 -20.10
CA PRO A 167 16.43 -12.93 -19.38
C PRO A 167 15.36 -14.01 -19.10
N GLU A 168 15.34 -15.10 -19.86
CA GLU A 168 14.47 -16.26 -19.65
C GLU A 168 14.70 -16.94 -18.30
N ASP A 169 15.95 -16.97 -17.79
CA ASP A 169 16.26 -17.56 -16.49
C ASP A 169 15.62 -16.73 -15.36
N PHE A 170 15.65 -15.39 -15.48
CA PHE A 170 14.96 -14.49 -14.56
C PHE A 170 13.44 -14.65 -14.65
N ILE A 171 12.87 -14.63 -15.87
CA ILE A 171 11.42 -14.74 -16.08
C ILE A 171 10.88 -16.05 -15.50
N LYS A 172 11.60 -17.16 -15.69
CA LYS A 172 11.18 -18.46 -15.19
C LYS A 172 11.14 -18.48 -13.65
N GLU A 173 12.21 -18.03 -13.00
CA GLU A 173 12.29 -18.00 -11.53
C GLU A 173 11.23 -17.07 -10.94
N MET A 174 11.03 -15.90 -11.56
CA MET A 174 9.96 -14.97 -11.15
C MET A 174 8.56 -15.55 -11.32
N GLN A 175 8.33 -16.33 -12.39
CA GLN A 175 7.04 -16.98 -12.61
C GLN A 175 6.77 -18.06 -11.56
N GLU A 176 7.77 -18.87 -11.22
CA GLU A 176 7.67 -19.88 -10.13
C GLU A 176 7.33 -19.21 -8.78
N ILE A 177 7.95 -18.07 -8.48
CA ILE A 177 7.67 -17.30 -7.26
C ILE A 177 6.24 -16.73 -7.29
N LEU A 178 5.82 -16.14 -8.41
CA LEU A 178 4.46 -15.62 -8.58
C LEU A 178 3.39 -16.68 -8.41
N ASP A 179 3.61 -17.88 -8.96
CA ASP A 179 2.67 -18.98 -8.84
C ASP A 179 2.62 -19.53 -7.40
N GLY A 180 3.66 -19.32 -6.59
CA GLY A 180 3.64 -19.60 -5.15
C GLY A 180 2.85 -18.59 -4.30
N PHE A 181 2.53 -17.39 -4.84
CA PHE A 181 1.72 -16.37 -4.16
C PHE A 181 0.22 -16.50 -4.45
N LYS A 182 -0.19 -17.33 -5.41
CA LYS A 182 -1.59 -17.60 -5.76
C LYS A 182 -2.15 -18.76 -4.94
#